data_AF-A0A218VEY7-F1
#
_entry.id   AF-A0A218VEY7-F1
#
_cell.length_a   1.000
_cell.length_b   1.000
_cell.length_c   1.000
_cell.angle_alpha   90.00
_cell.angle_beta   90.00
_cell.angle_gamma   90.00
#
_symmetry.space_group_name_H-M   'P 1'
#
loop_
_entity.id
_entity.type
_entity.pdbx_description
1 polymer ?
#
loop_
_entity_poly.entity_id
_entity_poly.type
_entity_poly.pdbx_seq_one_letter_code
_entity_poly.pdbx_strand_id
1 'polypeptide(L)'
;MPAGSAWCYPALLLLLSPVPLWAAELSCRNEHGEAVDWFALYKLPKHAKGQIPMLGLEYLYMDALAPQWQLGKYLINMTQGALGQTLQQLYETYESKRYTTAYAMYNDEIPESDSKGSKHGHTKGFLLLDKSQGFWVIHSVPLFPPIPEDGYGYPSTGESFGQTAICITFKYDQFTEIAVPSLTSSKLISQIFRNSVQSPGYLQSPCTTSPSSSQLMGKPFSSLQSHTCS
;
A
#
# COMPACT_ATOMS: atom_id res chain seq x y z
N MET A 1 37.33 9.60 70.22
CA MET A 1 38.07 8.97 69.11
C MET A 1 37.07 8.16 68.28
N PRO A 2 37.17 8.16 66.94
CA PRO A 2 36.01 8.22 66.02
C PRO A 2 35.57 6.85 65.49
N ALA A 3 34.32 6.75 65.03
CA ALA A 3 33.84 5.83 63.97
C ALA A 3 32.37 6.23 63.70
N GLY A 4 31.96 6.78 62.58
CA GLY A 4 32.19 6.34 61.20
C GLY A 4 30.80 6.02 60.63
N SER A 5 30.07 7.04 60.16
CA SER A 5 28.73 6.90 59.59
C SER A 5 28.79 6.27 58.20
N ALA A 6 28.32 5.03 58.05
CA ALA A 6 28.12 4.39 56.77
C ALA A 6 26.75 4.81 56.19
N TRP A 7 26.78 5.64 55.14
CA TRP A 7 25.60 5.95 54.34
C TRP A 7 25.41 4.84 53.32
N CYS A 8 24.32 4.07 53.47
CA CYS A 8 23.90 3.07 52.49
C CYS A 8 22.93 3.75 51.51
N TYR A 9 23.40 4.11 50.31
CA TYR A 9 22.52 4.54 49.23
C TYR A 9 21.92 3.29 48.57
N PRO A 10 20.58 3.17 48.41
CA PRO A 10 20.01 2.08 47.66
C PRO A 10 20.31 2.33 46.17
N ALA A 11 21.08 1.43 45.56
CA ALA A 11 21.27 1.41 44.12
C ALA A 11 19.93 1.05 43.46
N LEU A 12 19.27 2.04 42.86
CA LEU A 12 18.09 1.84 42.02
C LEU A 12 18.55 1.20 40.71
N LEU A 13 18.48 -0.14 40.62
CA LEU A 13 18.66 -0.85 39.35
C LEU A 13 17.46 -0.54 38.44
N LEU A 14 17.66 0.38 37.49
CA LEU A 14 16.80 0.54 36.32
C LEU A 14 16.94 -0.73 35.46
N LEU A 15 15.99 -1.65 35.60
CA LEU A 15 15.79 -2.77 34.68
C LEU A 15 15.35 -2.21 33.31
N LEU A 16 16.33 -1.91 32.46
CA LEU A 16 16.12 -1.71 31.03
C LEU A 16 15.72 -3.06 30.44
N SER A 17 14.42 -3.37 30.45
CA SER A 17 13.91 -4.51 29.68
C SER A 17 14.13 -4.18 28.20
N PRO A 18 14.87 -5.01 27.43
CA PRO A 18 14.92 -4.84 25.99
C PRO A 18 13.52 -5.15 25.46
N VAL A 19 12.73 -4.12 25.16
CA VAL A 19 11.53 -4.29 24.34
C VAL A 19 12.05 -4.84 23.01
N PRO A 20 11.65 -6.05 22.60
CA PRO A 20 12.08 -6.55 21.31
C PRO A 20 11.60 -5.56 20.25
N LEU A 21 12.53 -4.98 19.48
CA LEU A 21 12.22 -4.29 18.23
C LEU A 21 11.70 -5.36 17.26
N TRP A 22 10.45 -5.76 17.40
CA TRP A 22 9.75 -6.42 16.32
C TRP A 22 9.49 -5.35 15.28
N ALA A 23 10.20 -5.44 14.15
CA ALA A 23 9.84 -4.67 12.98
C ALA A 23 8.36 -4.96 12.70
N ALA A 24 7.52 -3.93 12.79
CA ALA A 24 6.09 -4.10 12.56
C ALA A 24 5.88 -4.65 11.14
N GLU A 25 5.19 -5.78 11.05
CA GLU A 25 4.99 -6.50 9.80
C GLU A 25 4.11 -5.68 8.84
N LEU A 26 4.50 -5.59 7.56
CA LEU A 26 3.79 -4.80 6.56
C LEU A 26 2.37 -5.33 6.37
N SER A 27 1.36 -4.51 6.67
CA SER A 27 -0.04 -4.94 6.69
C SER A 27 -0.98 -3.75 6.55
N CYS A 28 -2.25 -4.03 6.22
CA CYS A 28 -3.33 -3.06 6.41
C CYS A 28 -3.39 -2.66 7.89
N ARG A 29 -3.49 -1.35 8.17
CA ARG A 29 -3.64 -0.81 9.51
C ARG A 29 -5.06 -0.33 9.73
N ASN A 30 -5.66 -0.68 10.86
CA ASN A 30 -6.97 -0.18 11.23
C ASN A 30 -6.91 1.23 11.85
N GLU A 31 -8.06 1.76 12.27
CA GLU A 31 -8.18 3.08 12.92
C GLU A 31 -7.43 3.19 14.27
N HIS A 32 -6.99 2.06 14.85
CA HIS A 32 -6.18 2.00 16.07
C HIS A 32 -4.69 1.77 15.78
N GLY A 33 -4.31 1.58 14.50
CA GLY A 33 -2.95 1.23 14.08
C GLY A 33 -2.60 -0.24 14.24
N GLU A 34 -3.58 -1.09 14.52
CA GLU A 34 -3.39 -2.53 14.63
C GLU A 34 -3.35 -3.15 13.23
N ALA A 35 -2.57 -4.22 13.07
CA ALA A 35 -2.56 -5.01 11.84
C ALA A 35 -3.91 -5.74 11.67
N VAL A 36 -4.47 -5.67 10.46
CA VAL A 36 -5.70 -6.39 10.09
C VAL A 36 -5.54 -7.08 8.73
N ASP A 37 -6.27 -8.17 8.52
CA ASP A 37 -6.25 -8.90 7.25
C ASP A 37 -6.82 -8.05 6.11
N TRP A 38 -7.86 -7.25 6.39
CA TRP A 38 -8.47 -6.36 5.43
C TRP A 38 -9.23 -5.23 6.13
N PHE A 39 -9.42 -4.13 5.41
CA PHE A 39 -10.44 -3.13 5.74
C PHE A 39 -11.11 -2.61 4.47
N ALA A 40 -12.31 -2.07 4.63
CA ALA A 40 -13.02 -1.34 3.59
C ALA A 40 -13.46 0.02 4.13
N LEU A 41 -13.38 1.04 3.28
CA LEU A 41 -13.89 2.36 3.59
C LEU A 41 -14.75 2.91 2.45
N TYR A 42 -15.80 3.64 2.83
CA TYR A 42 -16.67 4.39 1.94
C TYR A 42 -16.67 5.85 2.38
N LYS A 43 -15.96 6.69 1.66
CA LYS A 43 -15.90 8.13 1.92
C LYS A 43 -17.16 8.82 1.41
N LEU A 44 -17.76 9.67 2.24
CA LEU A 44 -19.10 10.25 2.05
C LEU A 44 -19.06 11.52 1.21
N PRO A 45 -19.97 11.73 0.23
CA PRO A 45 -19.94 12.90 -0.64
C PRO A 45 -20.07 14.21 0.14
N LYS A 46 -19.43 15.27 -0.36
CA LYS A 46 -19.54 16.61 0.21
C LYS A 46 -20.99 17.08 0.12
N HIS A 47 -21.55 17.52 1.25
CA HIS A 47 -22.91 18.01 1.30
C HIS A 47 -22.99 19.32 2.07
N ALA A 48 -23.01 20.42 1.33
CA ALA A 48 -23.03 21.77 1.89
C ALA A 48 -24.43 22.25 2.33
N LYS A 49 -25.50 21.50 2.00
CA LYS A 49 -26.90 21.90 2.25
C LYS A 49 -27.69 20.78 2.92
N GLY A 50 -27.59 20.65 4.23
CA GLY A 50 -28.38 19.72 5.05
C GLY A 50 -28.42 20.18 6.51
N GLN A 51 -29.11 19.44 7.37
CA GLN A 51 -29.13 19.71 8.82
C GLN A 51 -27.74 19.55 9.47
N ILE A 52 -26.88 18.71 8.87
CA ILE A 52 -25.47 18.53 9.25
C ILE A 52 -24.63 18.72 7.98
N PRO A 53 -23.84 19.79 7.87
CA PRO A 53 -22.91 19.98 6.76
C PRO A 53 -21.85 18.88 6.78
N MET A 54 -21.66 18.19 5.64
CA MET A 54 -20.56 17.23 5.46
C MET A 54 -19.45 17.86 4.63
N LEU A 55 -18.22 17.78 5.13
CA LEU A 55 -17.03 18.33 4.49
C LEU A 55 -16.66 17.55 3.22
N GLY A 56 -17.12 16.30 3.11
CA GLY A 56 -16.67 15.38 2.09
C GLY A 56 -15.35 14.72 2.48
N LEU A 57 -15.09 14.61 3.78
CA LEU A 57 -13.90 13.97 4.34
C LEU A 57 -14.25 12.86 5.34
N GLU A 58 -15.51 12.82 5.75
CA GLU A 58 -16.10 11.77 6.57
C GLU A 58 -16.18 10.47 5.77
N TYR A 59 -16.03 9.33 6.44
CA TYR A 59 -16.15 8.02 5.81
C TYR A 59 -16.81 7.01 6.74
N LEU A 60 -17.45 6.01 6.14
CA LEU A 60 -17.80 4.76 6.80
C LEU A 60 -16.60 3.81 6.71
N TYR A 61 -16.41 3.00 7.74
CA TYR A 61 -15.29 2.10 7.91
C TYR A 61 -15.76 0.75 8.44
N MET A 62 -15.10 -0.31 8.02
CA MET A 62 -15.18 -1.64 8.63
C MET A 62 -13.88 -2.40 8.37
N ASP A 63 -13.54 -3.35 9.24
CA ASP A 63 -12.35 -4.18 9.10
C ASP A 63 -12.59 -5.62 9.55
N ALA A 64 -11.54 -6.44 9.47
CA ALA A 64 -11.59 -7.85 9.85
C ALA A 64 -11.96 -8.10 11.33
N LEU A 65 -11.68 -7.15 12.24
CA LEU A 65 -11.95 -7.26 13.67
C LEU A 65 -13.31 -6.64 14.05
N ALA A 66 -13.78 -5.66 13.27
CA ALA A 66 -15.06 -4.99 13.39
C ALA A 66 -15.79 -5.00 12.02
N PRO A 67 -16.42 -6.12 11.62
CA PRO A 67 -17.00 -6.31 10.29
C PRO A 67 -18.40 -5.68 10.17
N GLN A 68 -18.56 -4.45 10.65
CA GLN A 68 -19.80 -3.68 10.58
C GLN A 68 -19.47 -2.24 10.21
N TRP A 69 -20.27 -1.66 9.32
CA TRP A 69 -20.11 -0.26 8.93
C TRP A 69 -20.33 0.67 10.12
N GLN A 70 -19.31 1.44 10.44
CA GLN A 70 -19.32 2.48 11.46
C GLN A 70 -18.75 3.77 10.87
N LEU A 71 -19.09 4.91 11.47
CA LEU A 71 -18.44 6.17 11.10
C LEU A 71 -16.97 6.12 11.52
N GLY A 72 -16.07 6.54 10.62
CA GLY A 72 -14.65 6.64 10.89
C GLY A 72 -14.34 7.55 12.08
N LYS A 73 -13.27 7.23 12.80
CA LYS A 73 -12.84 8.03 13.97
C LYS A 73 -12.15 9.32 13.54
N TYR A 74 -11.56 9.31 12.35
CA TYR A 74 -10.83 10.43 11.77
C TYR A 74 -11.46 10.88 10.45
N LEU A 75 -10.97 11.99 9.92
CA LEU A 75 -11.25 12.40 8.55
C LEU A 75 -10.26 11.73 7.59
N ILE A 76 -10.68 11.45 6.37
CA ILE A 76 -9.84 10.73 5.39
C ILE A 76 -8.53 11.46 5.06
N ASN A 77 -8.46 12.77 5.26
CA ASN A 77 -7.24 13.57 5.06
C ASN A 77 -6.26 13.54 6.24
N MET A 78 -6.58 12.81 7.31
CA MET A 78 -5.73 12.67 8.49
C MET A 78 -4.88 11.40 8.41
N THR A 79 -3.59 11.48 8.79
CA THR A 79 -2.68 10.33 8.81
C THR A 79 -3.05 9.28 9.86
N GLN A 80 -3.85 9.64 10.85
CA GLN A 80 -4.31 8.77 11.93
C GLN A 80 -5.40 7.77 11.48
N GLY A 81 -6.08 8.01 10.36
CA GLY A 81 -7.07 7.07 9.81
C GLY A 81 -6.42 5.84 9.19
N ALA A 82 -7.19 4.76 9.01
CA ALA A 82 -6.72 3.47 8.48
C ALA A 82 -5.96 3.61 7.14
N LEU A 83 -6.48 4.43 6.22
CA LEU A 83 -5.84 4.70 4.93
C LEU A 83 -4.50 5.43 5.09
N GLY A 84 -4.46 6.44 5.98
CA GLY A 84 -3.26 7.21 6.30
C GLY A 84 -2.18 6.35 6.93
N GLN A 85 -2.53 5.60 7.97
CA GLN A 85 -1.60 4.70 8.67
C GLN A 85 -1.07 3.61 7.74
N THR A 86 -1.91 3.09 6.84
CA THR A 86 -1.49 2.07 5.88
C THR A 86 -0.51 2.64 4.86
N LEU A 87 -0.82 3.79 4.25
CA LEU A 87 0.04 4.45 3.26
C LEU A 87 1.35 4.97 3.86
N GLN A 88 1.34 5.38 5.13
CA GLN A 88 2.52 5.86 5.84
C GLN A 88 3.65 4.81 5.85
N GLN A 89 3.32 3.51 5.97
CA GLN A 89 4.33 2.44 5.90
C GLN A 89 5.11 2.46 4.57
N LEU A 90 4.46 2.83 3.47
CA LEU A 90 5.11 2.98 2.16
C LEU A 90 6.06 4.17 2.16
N TYR A 91 5.60 5.34 2.62
CA TYR A 91 6.43 6.55 2.66
C TYR A 91 7.65 6.38 3.57
N GLU A 92 7.50 5.79 4.75
CA GLU A 92 8.63 5.47 5.64
C GLU A 92 9.62 4.48 5.01
N THR A 93 9.10 3.50 4.25
CA THR A 93 9.93 2.54 3.51
C THR A 93 10.70 3.23 2.38
N TYR A 94 10.07 4.19 1.71
CA TYR A 94 10.70 5.02 0.68
C TYR A 94 11.85 5.85 1.25
N GLU A 95 11.59 6.61 2.31
CA GLU A 95 12.59 7.47 2.97
C GLU A 95 13.77 6.66 3.54
N SER A 96 13.48 5.51 4.15
CA SER A 96 14.51 4.64 4.73
C SER A 96 15.32 3.86 3.70
N LYS A 97 15.00 3.97 2.40
CA LYS A 97 15.67 3.28 1.27
C LYS A 97 15.83 1.78 1.51
N ARG A 98 14.80 1.12 2.03
CA ARG A 98 14.83 -0.33 2.28
C ARG A 98 14.79 -1.11 0.97
N TYR A 99 15.95 -1.60 0.53
CA TYR A 99 16.09 -2.37 -0.71
C TYR A 99 15.44 -3.77 -0.70
N THR A 100 14.92 -4.21 0.44
CA THR A 100 14.25 -5.51 0.59
C THR A 100 12.74 -5.46 0.34
N THR A 101 12.20 -4.28 0.05
CA THR A 101 10.77 -4.06 -0.20
C THR A 101 10.53 -3.66 -1.65
N ALA A 102 9.39 -4.07 -2.21
CA ALA A 102 8.86 -3.55 -3.46
C ALA A 102 7.60 -2.72 -3.17
N TYR A 103 7.37 -1.67 -3.94
CA TYR A 103 6.12 -0.94 -3.93
C TYR A 103 5.71 -0.54 -5.35
N ALA A 104 4.43 -0.24 -5.52
CA ALA A 104 3.90 0.38 -6.72
C ALA A 104 2.75 1.31 -6.35
N MET A 105 2.61 2.41 -7.09
CA MET A 105 1.44 3.29 -7.08
C MET A 105 0.97 3.40 -8.51
N TYR A 106 -0.33 3.35 -8.76
CA TYR A 106 -0.88 3.45 -10.11
C TYR A 106 -2.18 4.26 -10.06
N ASN A 107 -2.33 5.17 -11.01
CA ASN A 107 -3.51 5.99 -11.18
C ASN A 107 -3.62 6.40 -12.66
N ASP A 108 -4.80 6.21 -13.27
CA ASP A 108 -5.06 6.59 -14.66
C ASP A 108 -5.27 8.10 -14.85
N GLU A 109 -5.53 8.83 -13.77
CA GLU A 109 -5.60 10.29 -13.74
C GLU A 109 -4.40 10.81 -12.96
N ILE A 110 -3.32 11.13 -13.68
CA ILE A 110 -2.02 11.55 -13.14
C ILE A 110 -2.01 13.08 -13.02
N PRO A 111 -1.46 13.66 -11.93
CA PRO A 111 -1.13 15.08 -11.90
C PRO A 111 -0.18 15.41 -13.06
N GLU A 112 -0.48 16.44 -13.84
CA GLU A 112 0.37 16.96 -14.95
C GLU A 112 0.43 16.14 -16.27
N SER A 113 -0.43 15.14 -16.51
CA SER A 113 -0.44 14.41 -17.80
C SER A 113 -1.66 14.75 -18.67
N ASP A 114 -1.41 15.09 -19.95
CA ASP A 114 -2.44 15.19 -21.00
C ASP A 114 -3.06 13.81 -21.27
N SER A 115 -4.10 13.44 -20.54
CA SER A 115 -4.77 12.14 -20.68
C SER A 115 -5.65 12.06 -21.93
N LYS A 116 -5.05 12.09 -23.12
CA LYS A 116 -5.70 11.64 -24.37
C LYS A 116 -5.48 10.13 -24.53
N GLY A 117 -6.38 9.31 -23.99
CA GLY A 117 -6.32 7.87 -24.28
C GLY A 117 -7.37 7.04 -23.55
N SER A 118 -8.56 6.92 -24.17
CA SER A 118 -9.71 6.09 -23.78
C SER A 118 -9.47 4.56 -23.82
N LYS A 119 -8.23 4.08 -23.66
CA LYS A 119 -7.85 2.66 -23.82
C LYS A 119 -7.15 2.04 -22.60
N HIS A 120 -7.11 2.73 -21.46
CA HIS A 120 -6.49 2.23 -20.23
C HIS A 120 -7.54 1.81 -19.20
N GLY A 121 -7.19 0.87 -18.32
CA GLY A 121 -8.05 0.50 -17.20
C GLY A 121 -8.15 1.65 -16.21
N HIS A 122 -9.38 2.03 -15.82
CA HIS A 122 -9.66 3.05 -14.81
C HIS A 122 -9.44 2.51 -13.39
N THR A 123 -8.26 1.96 -13.13
CA THR A 123 -7.95 1.39 -11.82
C THR A 123 -6.88 2.22 -11.15
N LYS A 124 -7.06 2.44 -9.84
CA LYS A 124 -6.19 3.26 -9.02
C LYS A 124 -5.85 2.48 -7.74
N GLY A 125 -4.63 2.62 -7.25
CA GLY A 125 -4.20 1.89 -6.07
C GLY A 125 -2.72 2.00 -5.77
N PHE A 126 -2.33 1.40 -4.66
CA PHE A 126 -0.94 1.31 -4.24
C PHE A 126 -0.72 0.03 -3.45
N LEU A 127 0.51 -0.44 -3.45
CA LEU A 127 0.91 -1.67 -2.78
C LEU A 127 2.33 -1.54 -2.25
N LEU A 128 2.60 -2.28 -1.19
CA LEU A 128 3.90 -2.41 -0.57
C LEU A 128 4.06 -3.85 -0.08
N LEU A 129 5.20 -4.47 -0.39
CA LEU A 129 5.53 -5.82 0.05
C LEU A 129 7.01 -5.98 0.37
N ASP A 130 7.31 -6.91 1.27
CA ASP A 130 8.65 -7.45 1.47
C ASP A 130 8.68 -8.95 1.13
N LYS A 131 9.72 -9.67 1.58
CA LYS A 131 9.88 -11.12 1.32
C LYS A 131 8.95 -12.01 2.17
N SER A 132 8.21 -11.43 3.11
CA SER A 132 7.29 -12.13 4.02
C SER A 132 5.84 -11.84 3.66
N GLN A 133 5.45 -10.56 3.63
CA GLN A 133 4.08 -10.14 3.34
C GLN A 133 4.02 -8.66 2.92
N GLY A 134 2.80 -8.18 2.69
CA GLY A 134 2.54 -6.81 2.29
C GLY A 134 1.05 -6.50 2.29
N PHE A 135 0.71 -5.36 1.73
CA PHE A 135 -0.68 -4.95 1.52
C PHE A 135 -0.88 -4.41 0.10
N TRP A 136 -2.13 -4.50 -0.36
CA TRP A 136 -2.59 -3.87 -1.58
C TRP A 136 -3.87 -3.08 -1.31
N VAL A 137 -3.83 -1.78 -1.62
CA VAL A 137 -4.98 -0.88 -1.58
C VAL A 137 -5.47 -0.63 -2.99
N ILE A 138 -6.76 -0.87 -3.21
CA ILE A 138 -7.47 -0.54 -4.45
C ILE A 138 -8.50 0.53 -4.11
N HIS A 139 -8.54 1.62 -4.88
CA HIS A 139 -9.44 2.74 -4.61
C HIS A 139 -9.98 3.40 -5.89
N SER A 140 -10.92 4.33 -5.71
CA SER A 140 -11.52 5.13 -6.78
C SER A 140 -11.09 6.60 -6.79
N VAL A 141 -10.28 7.04 -5.81
CA VAL A 141 -9.85 8.44 -5.63
C VAL A 141 -8.87 8.91 -6.74
N PRO A 142 -9.22 9.91 -7.56
CA PRO A 142 -8.32 10.46 -8.58
C PRO A 142 -7.18 11.27 -7.96
N LEU A 143 -6.00 11.27 -8.60
CA LEU A 143 -4.78 11.97 -8.12
C LEU A 143 -4.31 11.53 -6.72
N PHE A 144 -4.55 10.27 -6.34
CA PHE A 144 -4.16 9.66 -5.08
C PHE A 144 -3.46 8.30 -5.32
N PRO A 145 -2.50 7.88 -4.50
CA PRO A 145 -1.84 8.66 -3.44
C PRO A 145 -0.90 9.75 -4.01
N PRO A 146 -0.58 10.79 -3.23
CA PRO A 146 0.55 11.66 -3.54
C PRO A 146 1.85 10.87 -3.62
N ILE A 147 2.83 11.40 -4.35
CA ILE A 147 4.18 10.83 -4.35
C ILE A 147 4.80 10.92 -2.95
N PRO A 148 5.71 10.01 -2.56
CA PRO A 148 6.26 9.99 -1.21
C PRO A 148 6.84 11.32 -0.72
N GLU A 149 7.45 12.11 -1.61
CA GLU A 149 8.03 13.42 -1.30
C GLU A 149 7.02 14.44 -0.79
N ASP A 150 5.76 14.34 -1.22
CA ASP A 150 4.67 15.26 -0.83
C ASP A 150 4.01 14.83 0.49
N GLY A 151 4.27 13.60 0.94
CA GLY A 151 3.65 13.01 2.13
C GLY A 151 2.15 12.76 1.96
N TYR A 152 1.50 12.42 3.07
CA TYR A 152 0.08 12.09 3.05
C TYR A 152 -0.80 13.32 2.82
N GLY A 153 -1.63 13.24 1.79
CA GLY A 153 -2.63 14.26 1.49
C GLY A 153 -3.80 13.64 0.73
N TYR A 154 -5.02 13.99 1.14
CA TYR A 154 -6.22 13.59 0.41
C TYR A 154 -6.58 14.69 -0.61
N PRO A 155 -6.71 14.38 -1.90
CA PRO A 155 -6.89 15.40 -2.92
C PRO A 155 -8.33 15.96 -2.91
N SER A 156 -8.46 17.25 -3.20
CA SER A 156 -9.77 17.93 -3.25
C SER A 156 -10.69 17.35 -4.34
N THR A 157 -10.14 16.74 -5.39
CA THR A 157 -10.87 15.99 -6.41
C THR A 157 -11.64 14.80 -5.82
N GLY A 158 -11.16 14.25 -4.70
CA GLY A 158 -11.81 13.18 -3.96
C GLY A 158 -12.91 13.65 -2.99
N GLU A 159 -13.14 14.95 -2.81
CA GLU A 159 -14.09 15.49 -1.82
C GLU A 159 -15.56 15.48 -2.28
N SER A 160 -15.80 15.77 -3.57
CA SER A 160 -17.17 16.02 -4.04
C SER A 160 -18.07 14.78 -4.00
N PHE A 161 -17.55 13.64 -4.43
CA PHE A 161 -18.32 12.40 -4.59
C PHE A 161 -17.95 11.34 -3.54
N GLY A 162 -18.79 10.31 -3.47
CA GLY A 162 -18.46 9.11 -2.72
C GLY A 162 -17.25 8.41 -3.32
N GLN A 163 -16.37 7.89 -2.48
CA GLN A 163 -15.17 7.17 -2.90
C GLN A 163 -15.03 5.89 -2.09
N THR A 164 -14.51 4.83 -2.71
CA THR A 164 -14.27 3.56 -2.05
C THR A 164 -12.78 3.26 -2.00
N ALA A 165 -12.33 2.63 -0.92
CA ALA A 165 -11.05 1.95 -0.90
C ALA A 165 -11.16 0.64 -0.11
N ILE A 166 -10.45 -0.37 -0.58
CA ILE A 166 -10.27 -1.66 0.09
C ILE A 166 -8.78 -1.92 0.24
N CYS A 167 -8.38 -2.37 1.43
CA CYS A 167 -7.03 -2.85 1.70
C CYS A 167 -7.08 -4.34 2.01
N ILE A 168 -6.15 -5.09 1.45
CA ILE A 168 -5.98 -6.52 1.76
C ILE A 168 -4.50 -6.78 2.07
N THR A 169 -4.25 -7.44 3.21
CA THR A 169 -2.94 -7.96 3.60
C THR A 169 -2.71 -9.30 2.92
N PHE A 170 -1.56 -9.49 2.30
CA PHE A 170 -1.20 -10.72 1.60
C PHE A 170 0.17 -11.22 2.04
N LYS A 171 0.31 -12.53 2.18
CA LYS A 171 1.64 -13.15 2.21
C LYS A 171 2.31 -13.04 0.85
N TYR A 172 3.64 -13.06 0.84
CA TYR A 172 4.44 -12.87 -0.36
C TYR A 172 4.09 -13.87 -1.47
N ASP A 173 3.92 -15.15 -1.13
CA ASP A 173 3.52 -16.21 -2.05
C ASP A 173 2.16 -15.94 -2.71
N GLN A 174 1.15 -15.60 -1.91
CA GLN A 174 -0.20 -15.24 -2.39
C GLN A 174 -0.18 -14.02 -3.30
N PHE A 175 0.64 -13.03 -2.98
CA PHE A 175 0.76 -11.81 -3.78
C PHE A 175 1.31 -12.11 -5.17
N THR A 176 2.33 -12.98 -5.28
CA THR A 176 2.92 -13.34 -6.58
C THR A 176 1.95 -14.04 -7.52
N GLU A 177 0.97 -14.77 -6.98
CA GLU A 177 -0.04 -15.47 -7.76
C GLU A 177 -1.13 -14.52 -8.30
N ILE A 178 -1.53 -13.53 -7.51
CA ILE A 178 -2.71 -12.70 -7.80
C ILE A 178 -2.33 -11.35 -8.41
N ALA A 179 -1.39 -10.64 -7.78
CA ALA A 179 -1.10 -9.26 -8.14
C ALA A 179 -0.21 -9.17 -9.39
N VAL A 180 0.76 -10.07 -9.56
CA VAL A 180 1.67 -10.02 -10.71
C VAL A 180 0.92 -10.20 -12.04
N PRO A 181 0.05 -11.22 -12.23
CA PRO A 181 -0.75 -11.33 -13.45
C PRO A 181 -1.69 -10.15 -13.66
N SER A 182 -2.33 -9.65 -12.60
CA SER A 182 -3.26 -8.51 -12.66
C SER A 182 -2.56 -7.22 -13.09
N LEU A 183 -1.39 -6.90 -12.52
CA LEU A 183 -0.63 -5.69 -12.83
C LEU A 183 0.03 -5.76 -14.22
N THR A 184 0.40 -6.95 -14.68
CA THR A 184 1.04 -7.14 -16.00
C THR A 184 0.04 -7.18 -17.15
N SER A 185 -1.14 -7.80 -16.96
CA SER A 185 -2.15 -7.98 -18.02
C SER A 185 -2.88 -6.69 -18.39
N SER A 186 -2.91 -5.74 -17.48
CA SER A 186 -3.85 -4.62 -17.51
C SER A 186 -3.31 -3.36 -18.18
N LYS A 187 -2.07 -3.37 -18.69
CA LYS A 187 -1.36 -2.16 -19.19
C LYS A 187 -1.50 -0.97 -18.21
N LEU A 188 -1.64 -1.23 -16.91
CA LEU A 188 -1.77 -0.22 -15.84
C LEU A 188 -0.46 0.49 -15.52
N ILE A 189 0.60 0.09 -16.19
CA ILE A 189 1.98 0.51 -15.96
C ILE A 189 2.22 1.78 -16.77
N SER A 190 1.46 2.85 -16.52
CA SER A 190 1.85 4.18 -16.98
C SER A 190 2.91 4.79 -16.05
N GLN A 191 2.91 4.47 -14.75
CA GLN A 191 3.96 4.87 -13.81
C GLN A 191 4.11 3.83 -12.69
N ILE A 192 5.17 3.03 -12.72
CA ILE A 192 5.62 2.31 -11.51
C ILE A 192 6.84 3.06 -11.00
N PHE A 193 6.75 3.71 -9.84
CA PHE A 193 7.93 4.00 -9.02
C PHE A 193 8.42 2.66 -8.46
N ARG A 194 9.23 1.96 -9.25
CA ARG A 194 9.70 0.61 -8.92
C ARG A 194 11.01 0.75 -8.16
N ASN A 195 10.99 0.66 -6.82
CA ASN A 195 12.18 0.16 -6.15
C ASN A 195 12.24 -1.35 -6.40
N SER A 196 13.18 -1.75 -7.25
CA SER A 196 13.47 -3.14 -7.54
C SER A 196 14.01 -3.80 -6.29
N VAL A 197 13.32 -4.83 -5.81
CA VAL A 197 13.98 -5.89 -5.06
C VAL A 197 15.05 -6.44 -5.99
N GLN A 198 16.34 -6.31 -5.64
CA GLN A 198 17.38 -7.13 -6.23
C GLN A 198 17.12 -8.58 -5.80
N SER A 199 16.24 -9.26 -6.52
CA SER A 199 16.14 -10.72 -6.46
C SER A 199 17.36 -11.30 -7.18
N PRO A 200 18.09 -12.27 -6.60
CA PRO A 200 19.06 -13.04 -7.35
C PRO A 200 18.32 -13.80 -8.46
N GLY A 201 18.47 -13.36 -9.71
CA GLY A 201 18.41 -14.25 -10.88
C GLY A 201 17.06 -14.72 -11.45
N TYR A 202 15.90 -14.12 -11.16
CA TYR A 202 14.63 -14.62 -11.76
C TYR A 202 13.71 -13.58 -12.43
N LEU A 203 14.07 -12.30 -12.46
CA LEU A 203 13.31 -11.26 -13.16
C LEU A 203 14.21 -10.54 -14.18
N GLN A 204 14.76 -11.30 -15.12
CA GLN A 204 15.13 -10.72 -16.41
C GLN A 204 13.87 -10.70 -17.30
N SER A 205 13.55 -9.51 -17.78
CA SER A 205 12.48 -9.27 -18.75
C SER A 205 12.63 -10.18 -19.98
N PRO A 206 11.56 -10.83 -20.48
CA PRO A 206 11.64 -11.47 -21.78
C PRO A 206 11.83 -10.39 -22.85
N CYS A 207 12.89 -10.53 -23.64
CA CYS A 207 13.17 -9.68 -24.80
C CYS A 207 11.93 -9.63 -25.71
N THR A 208 11.46 -8.42 -26.01
CA THR A 208 10.44 -8.17 -27.02
C THR A 208 11.00 -8.43 -28.41
N THR A 209 10.67 -9.56 -29.01
CA THR A 209 10.59 -9.70 -30.46
C THR A 209 9.18 -10.19 -30.83
N SER A 210 8.44 -9.35 -31.54
CA SER A 210 7.11 -9.70 -32.05
C SER A 210 7.21 -10.69 -33.21
N PRO A 211 6.54 -11.85 -33.19
CA PRO A 211 6.21 -12.55 -34.42
C PRO A 211 4.87 -12.00 -34.97
N SER A 212 4.82 -11.79 -36.27
CA SER A 212 3.62 -11.39 -37.01
C SER A 212 2.48 -12.40 -36.83
N SER A 213 1.27 -11.88 -36.75
CA SER A 213 0.01 -12.60 -36.62
C SER A 213 -0.20 -13.58 -37.79
N SER A 214 0.09 -14.87 -37.59
CA SER A 214 -0.44 -16.02 -38.35
C SER A 214 0.38 -17.29 -38.11
N GLN A 215 0.44 -17.80 -36.88
CA GLN A 215 0.75 -19.21 -36.58
C GLN A 215 0.67 -19.43 -35.07
N LEU A 216 -0.35 -20.16 -34.61
CA LEU A 216 -0.38 -21.04 -33.42
C LEU A 216 -1.84 -21.35 -33.07
N MET A 217 -2.53 -22.06 -33.97
CA MET A 217 -3.67 -22.89 -33.56
C MET A 217 -3.13 -24.31 -33.30
N GLY A 218 -3.28 -24.77 -32.05
CA GLY A 218 -3.31 -26.20 -31.70
C GLY A 218 -2.00 -26.92 -31.41
N LYS A 219 -1.31 -26.62 -30.29
CA LYS A 219 -0.37 -27.59 -29.68
C LYS A 219 -0.50 -27.68 -28.14
N PRO A 220 -0.27 -28.86 -27.53
CA PRO A 220 -0.54 -29.12 -26.11
C PRO A 220 0.55 -28.55 -25.18
N PHE A 221 0.14 -28.33 -23.93
CA PHE A 221 0.89 -27.71 -22.84
C PHE A 221 1.94 -28.67 -22.23
N SER A 222 2.97 -29.06 -22.99
CA SER A 222 4.08 -29.86 -22.44
C SER A 222 5.32 -29.84 -23.34
N SER A 223 5.90 -28.66 -23.60
CA SER A 223 7.32 -28.54 -24.00
C SER A 223 7.71 -27.07 -24.14
N LEU A 224 8.37 -26.51 -23.13
CA LEU A 224 9.28 -25.37 -23.35
C LEU A 224 10.55 -25.65 -22.56
N GLN A 225 11.54 -26.19 -23.28
CA GLN A 225 12.92 -26.27 -22.82
C GLN A 225 13.52 -24.87 -22.74
N SER A 226 14.40 -24.70 -21.76
CA SER A 226 15.20 -23.51 -21.51
C SER A 226 16.06 -23.13 -22.72
N HIS A 227 15.84 -21.95 -23.26
CA HIS A 227 16.82 -21.27 -24.11
C HIS A 227 17.41 -20.09 -23.35
N THR A 228 18.67 -20.22 -22.94
CA THR A 228 19.53 -19.12 -22.47
C THR A 228 20.10 -18.38 -23.68
N CYS A 229 19.88 -17.06 -23.79
CA CYS A 229 20.57 -16.23 -24.77
C CYS A 229 21.88 -15.70 -24.18
N SER A 230 22.97 -15.82 -24.94
CA SER A 230 24.28 -15.18 -24.71
C SER A 230 24.23 -13.66 -24.84
#